data_AF-A0A397UBR1-F1
#
_entry.id   AF-A0A397UBR1-F1
#
_cell.length_a   1.000
_cell.length_b   1.000
_cell.length_c   1.000
_cell.angle_alpha   90.00
_cell.angle_beta   90.00
_cell.angle_gamma   90.00
#
_symmetry.space_group_name_H-M   'P 1'
#
loop_
_entity.id
_entity.type
_entity.pdbx_description
1 polymer ?
#
loop_
_entity_poly.entity_id
_entity_poly.type
_entity_poly.pdbx_seq_one_letter_code
_entity_poly.pdbx_strand_id
1 'polypeptide(L)'
;MGSYEDAIIDLTKLLDIEPNRKFALRYRAEAYDLMERHKEAIIDLTKLLDIEPNNKFALKYLGETYHLTKEAIIDLAKLLGIEPSDDIDESL
;
A
#
# COMPACT_ATOMS: atom_id res chain seq x y z
N MET A 1 -14.89 -6.80 -6.41
CA MET A 1 -14.72 -7.85 -5.39
C MET A 1 -14.64 -9.26 -5.98
N GLY A 2 -14.78 -9.48 -7.29
CA GLY A 2 -14.34 -10.76 -7.89
C GLY A 2 -13.02 -10.59 -8.65
N SER A 3 -12.94 -9.53 -9.45
CA SER A 3 -11.81 -9.27 -10.35
C SER A 3 -10.50 -8.88 -9.66
N TYR A 4 -10.53 -8.25 -8.48
CA TYR A 4 -9.31 -7.80 -7.79
C TYR A 4 -8.68 -8.94 -6.99
N GLU A 5 -9.49 -9.75 -6.34
CA GLU A 5 -9.09 -10.94 -5.60
C GLU A 5 -8.44 -11.97 -6.53
N ASP A 6 -9.05 -12.23 -7.69
CA ASP A 6 -8.47 -13.11 -8.72
C ASP A 6 -7.14 -12.55 -9.24
N ALA A 7 -7.08 -11.23 -9.50
CA ALA A 7 -5.84 -10.57 -9.90
C ALA A 7 -4.75 -10.71 -8.83
N ILE A 8 -5.08 -10.50 -7.55
CA ILE A 8 -4.14 -10.67 -6.44
C ILE A 8 -3.62 -12.11 -6.40
N ILE A 9 -4.48 -13.11 -6.59
CA ILE A 9 -4.08 -14.53 -6.61
C ILE A 9 -3.09 -14.80 -7.73
N ASP A 10 -3.39 -14.37 -8.96
CA ASP A 10 -2.52 -14.64 -10.11
C ASP A 10 -1.20 -13.86 -10.05
N LEU A 11 -1.24 -12.62 -9.58
CA LEU A 11 -0.04 -11.81 -9.35
C LEU A 11 0.81 -12.39 -8.21
N THR A 12 0.19 -12.98 -7.19
CA THR A 12 0.91 -13.67 -6.11
C THR A 12 1.64 -14.89 -6.63
N LYS A 13 0.98 -15.77 -7.39
CA LYS A 13 1.63 -16.92 -8.04
C LYS A 13 2.81 -16.49 -8.91
N LEU A 14 2.66 -15.39 -9.64
CA LEU A 14 3.75 -14.85 -10.44
C LEU A 14 4.92 -14.36 -9.57
N LEU A 15 4.64 -13.69 -8.46
CA LEU A 15 5.67 -13.22 -7.53
C LEU A 15 6.33 -14.36 -6.75
N ASP A 16 5.66 -15.50 -6.58
CA ASP A 16 6.28 -16.71 -6.02
C ASP A 16 7.35 -17.29 -6.97
N ILE A 17 7.19 -17.09 -8.28
CA ILE A 17 8.15 -17.53 -9.32
C ILE A 17 9.21 -16.45 -9.59
N GLU A 18 8.79 -15.19 -9.72
CA GLU A 18 9.63 -14.04 -10.01
C GLU A 18 9.42 -12.93 -8.95
N PRO A 19 10.10 -12.99 -7.80
CA PRO A 19 9.81 -12.12 -6.65
C PRO A 19 9.99 -10.63 -6.91
N ASN A 20 10.79 -10.28 -7.91
CA ASN A 20 11.15 -8.89 -8.24
C ASN A 20 10.44 -8.41 -9.50
N ARG A 21 9.32 -9.06 -9.87
CA ARG A 21 8.62 -8.70 -11.10
C ARG A 21 7.84 -7.41 -10.91
N LYS A 22 8.45 -6.31 -11.37
CA LYS A 22 7.99 -4.93 -11.17
C LYS A 22 6.51 -4.69 -11.50
N PHE A 23 6.03 -5.21 -12.65
CA PHE A 23 4.63 -5.04 -13.01
C PHE A 23 3.71 -5.79 -12.05
N ALA A 24 4.14 -6.95 -11.55
CA ALA A 24 3.33 -7.74 -10.64
C ALA A 24 3.21 -7.06 -9.27
N LEU A 25 4.32 -6.54 -8.73
CA LEU A 25 4.32 -5.71 -7.52
C LEU A 25 3.40 -4.49 -7.69
N ARG A 26 3.53 -3.78 -8.82
CA ARG A 26 2.72 -2.60 -9.12
C ARG A 26 1.21 -2.90 -9.14
N TYR A 27 0.79 -3.86 -9.94
CA TYR A 27 -0.64 -4.13 -10.11
C TYR A 27 -1.25 -4.81 -8.89
N ARG A 28 -0.47 -5.57 -8.12
CA ARG A 28 -0.96 -6.18 -6.89
C ARG A 28 -1.14 -5.12 -5.80
N ALA A 29 -0.21 -4.15 -5.70
CA ALA A 29 -0.40 -2.99 -4.83
C ALA A 29 -1.66 -2.18 -5.19
N GLU A 30 -1.87 -1.89 -6.47
CA GLU A 30 -3.07 -1.17 -6.94
C GLU A 30 -4.35 -1.95 -6.61
N ALA A 31 -4.35 -3.28 -6.82
CA ALA A 31 -5.48 -4.13 -6.46
C ALA A 31 -5.74 -4.16 -4.94
N TYR A 32 -4.69 -4.20 -4.11
CA TYR A 32 -4.83 -4.12 -2.65
C TYR A 32 -5.42 -2.77 -2.22
N ASP A 33 -4.95 -1.67 -2.78
CA ASP A 33 -5.44 -0.34 -2.41
C ASP A 33 -6.90 -0.11 -2.82
N LEU A 34 -7.30 -0.57 -4.01
CA LEU A 34 -8.71 -0.56 -4.45
C LEU A 34 -9.64 -1.42 -3.57
N MET A 35 -9.06 -2.28 -2.74
CA MET A 35 -9.75 -3.09 -1.74
C MET A 35 -9.57 -2.54 -0.31
N GLU A 36 -9.05 -1.32 -0.14
CA GLU A 36 -8.73 -0.69 1.15
C GLU A 36 -7.70 -1.48 1.99
N ARG A 37 -6.92 -2.34 1.34
CA ARG A 37 -5.84 -3.13 1.94
C ARG A 37 -4.51 -2.38 1.86
N HIS A 38 -4.50 -1.19 2.46
CA HIS A 38 -3.41 -0.22 2.34
C HIS A 38 -2.05 -0.74 2.82
N LYS A 39 -2.03 -1.58 3.87
CA LYS A 39 -0.78 -2.17 4.40
C LYS A 39 -0.11 -3.08 3.37
N GLU A 40 -0.88 -3.95 2.72
CA GLU A 40 -0.36 -4.84 1.69
C GLU A 40 0.07 -4.06 0.44
N ALA A 41 -0.64 -2.99 0.09
CA ALA A 41 -0.22 -2.09 -0.98
C ALA A 41 1.15 -1.43 -0.68
N ILE A 42 1.34 -0.90 0.53
CA ILE A 42 2.61 -0.30 0.97
C ILE A 42 3.77 -1.29 0.82
N ILE A 43 3.60 -2.54 1.25
CA ILE A 43 4.65 -3.58 1.16
C ILE A 43 5.12 -3.77 -0.29
N ASP A 44 4.18 -3.93 -1.23
CA ASP A 44 4.52 -4.14 -2.64
C ASP A 44 5.13 -2.90 -3.29
N LEU A 45 4.67 -1.70 -2.93
CA LEU A 45 5.21 -0.43 -3.44
C LEU A 45 6.62 -0.16 -2.90
N THR A 46 6.87 -0.43 -1.61
CA THR A 46 8.21 -0.33 -0.99
C THR A 46 9.18 -1.26 -1.69
N LYS A 47 8.78 -2.52 -1.92
CA LYS A 47 9.61 -3.47 -2.68
C LYS A 47 9.83 -3.03 -4.13
N LEU A 48 8.86 -2.37 -4.75
CA LEU A 48 9.04 -1.79 -6.09
C LEU A 48 10.06 -0.64 -6.07
N LEU A 49 10.09 0.18 -5.02
CA LEU A 49 11.09 1.24 -4.84
C LEU A 49 12.49 0.69 -4.55
N ASP A 50 12.61 -0.43 -3.85
CA ASP A 50 13.91 -1.10 -3.67
C ASP A 50 14.54 -1.49 -5.02
N ILE A 51 13.70 -1.79 -6.03
CA ILE A 51 14.13 -2.17 -7.38
C ILE A 51 14.26 -0.94 -8.29
N GLU A 52 13.33 0.01 -8.20
CA GLU A 52 13.29 1.25 -8.96
C GLU A 52 13.07 2.45 -8.02
N PRO A 53 14.14 3.00 -7.41
CA PRO A 53 14.02 4.05 -6.39
C PRO A 53 13.32 5.33 -6.86
N ASN A 54 13.34 5.58 -8.18
CA ASN A 54 12.73 6.75 -8.79
C ASN A 54 11.41 6.43 -9.52
N ASN A 55 10.76 5.30 -9.19
CA ASN A 55 9.49 4.94 -9.78
C ASN A 55 8.40 5.92 -9.34
N LYS A 56 8.01 6.82 -10.25
CA LYS A 56 7.02 7.88 -9.99
C LYS A 56 5.66 7.35 -9.54
N PHE A 57 5.26 6.17 -10.02
CA PHE A 57 4.01 5.56 -9.60
C PHE A 57 4.10 5.17 -8.13
N ALA A 58 5.14 4.42 -7.74
CA ALA A 58 5.29 3.97 -6.37
C ALA A 58 5.45 5.12 -5.37
N LEU A 59 6.24 6.14 -5.70
CA LEU A 59 6.40 7.34 -4.86
C LEU A 59 5.08 8.09 -4.66
N LYS A 60 4.33 8.31 -5.75
CA LYS A 60 3.03 8.98 -5.68
C LYS A 60 2.05 8.18 -4.81
N TYR A 61 1.95 6.89 -5.08
CA TYR A 61 0.96 6.02 -4.47
C TYR A 61 1.22 5.84 -2.97
N LEU A 62 2.48 5.65 -2.55
CA LEU A 62 2.84 5.62 -1.13
C LEU A 62 2.47 6.93 -0.43
N GLY A 63 2.75 8.08 -1.03
CA GLY A 63 2.36 9.38 -0.47
C GLY A 63 0.85 9.50 -0.23
N GLU A 64 0.04 9.04 -1.20
CA GLU A 64 -1.43 9.02 -1.09
C GLU A 64 -1.89 8.03 -0.01
N THR A 65 -1.38 6.80 0.00
CA THR A 65 -1.74 5.75 0.96
C THR A 65 -1.36 6.11 2.41
N TYR A 66 -0.18 6.70 2.62
CA TYR A 66 0.24 7.19 3.94
C TYR A 66 -0.63 8.35 4.43
N HIS A 67 -0.99 9.28 3.54
CA HIS A 67 -1.88 10.39 3.88
C HIS A 67 -3.26 9.90 4.34
N LEU A 68 -3.88 9.01 3.56
CA LEU A 68 -5.19 8.43 3.91
C LEU A 68 -5.15 7.66 5.23
N THR A 69 -4.09 6.87 5.46
CA THR A 69 -3.92 6.12 6.71
C THR A 69 -3.77 7.06 7.91
N LYS A 70 -3.00 8.13 7.76
CA LYS A 70 -2.82 9.15 8.80
C LYS A 70 -4.13 9.87 9.12
N GLU A 71 -4.89 10.29 8.10
CA GLU A 71 -6.19 10.92 8.29
C GLU A 71 -7.18 9.99 9.00
N ALA A 72 -7.24 8.72 8.60
CA ALA A 72 -8.10 7.72 9.23
C ALA A 72 -7.79 7.55 10.73
N ILE A 73 -6.50 7.50 11.10
CA ILE A 73 -6.06 7.41 12.50
C ILE A 73 -6.47 8.67 13.28
N ILE A 74 -6.24 9.85 12.71
CA ILE A 74 -6.59 11.14 13.34
C ILE A 74 -8.11 11.23 13.59
N ASP A 75 -8.93 10.87 12.61
CA ASP A 75 -10.37 10.94 12.74
C ASP A 75 -10.92 9.91 13.74
N LEU A 76 -10.32 8.72 13.80
CA LEU A 76 -10.63 7.73 14.83
C LEU A 76 -10.27 8.22 16.24
N ALA A 77 -9.10 8.86 16.39
CA ALA A 77 -8.65 9.42 17.66
C ALA A 77 -9.61 10.51 18.16
N LYS A 78 -10.03 11.43 17.29
CA LYS A 78 -11.04 12.45 17.61
C LYS A 78 -12.36 11.83 18.06
N LEU A 79 -12.84 10.80 17.35
CA LEU A 79 -14.09 10.10 17.68
C LEU A 79 -14.03 9.44 19.06
N LEU A 80 -12.86 8.99 19.48
CA LEU A 80 -12.61 8.40 20.80
C LEU A 80 -12.25 9.43 21.89
N GLY A 81 -12.20 10.73 21.55
CA GLY A 81 -11.79 11.78 22.48
C GLY A 81 -10.31 11.73 22.88
N ILE A 82 -9.49 11.10 22.04
CA ILE A 82 -8.03 11.02 22.22
C ILE A 82 -7.41 12.18 21.44
N GLU A 83 -6.52 12.95 22.07
CA GLU A 83 -5.71 13.93 21.36
C GLU A 83 -4.80 13.18 20.37
N PRO A 84 -4.92 13.42 19.05
CA PRO A 84 -4.01 12.81 18.08
C PRO A 84 -2.59 13.31 18.38
N SER A 85 -1.64 12.40 18.62
CA SER A 85 -0.24 12.83 18.79
C SER A 85 0.35 13.24 17.45
N ASP A 86 1.19 14.27 17.44
CA ASP A 86 1.96 14.65 16.24
C ASP A 86 2.92 13.52 15.79
N ASP A 87 3.27 12.60 16.70
CA ASP A 87 4.18 11.47 16.52
C ASP A 87 3.49 10.17 16.02
N ILE A 88 2.48 10.24 15.14
CA ILE A 88 2.01 9.01 14.47
C ILE A 88 3.20 8.49 13.63
N ASP A 89 3.88 7.50 14.18
CA ASP A 89 5.15 6.93 13.71
C ASP A 89 5.07 6.60 12.21
N GLU A 90 5.98 7.21 11.44
CA GLU A 90 6.08 7.09 9.98
C GLU A 90 6.55 5.70 9.51
N SER A 91 6.79 4.75 10.43
CA SER A 91 7.37 3.44 10.14
C SER A 91 6.38 2.29 9.88
N LEU A 92 5.09 2.57 9.66
CA LEU A 92 4.10 1.55 9.27
C LEU A 92 4.20 1.10 7.80
#